data_AF-A0A7V9FKY3-F1
#
_entry.id   AF-A0A7V9FKY3-F1
#
_cell.length_a   1.000
_cell.length_b   1.000
_cell.length_c   1.000
_cell.angle_alpha   90.00
_cell.angle_beta   90.00
_cell.angle_gamma   90.00
#
_symmetry.space_group_name_H-M   'P 1'
#
loop_
_entity.id
_entity.type
_entity.pdbx_description
1 polymer ?
#
loop_
_entity_poly.entity_id
_entity_poly.type
_entity_poly.pdbx_seq_one_letter_code
_entity_poly.pdbx_strand_id
1 'polypeptide(L)'
;MSKACAPASSRRVPLSPRGLSGGVASQLSDEYECPAPRRVYLRIRGVFRSPASLRLDRRFLYHNTEVPLKEAAIAVKSESGKPLAFVAVSESGKAAHLYGPELRRRLAFAGRR
;
A
#
# COMPACT_ATOMS: atom_id res chain seq x y z
N MET A 1 -9.56 -21.70 5.25
CA MET A 1 -9.00 -20.33 5.15
C MET A 1 -8.37 -19.98 6.49
N SER A 2 -7.12 -19.50 6.52
CA SER A 2 -6.50 -19.06 7.77
C SER A 2 -7.24 -17.85 8.35
N LYS A 3 -7.34 -17.74 9.68
CA LYS A 3 -7.95 -16.58 10.38
C LYS A 3 -7.32 -15.25 9.96
N ALA A 4 -6.07 -15.25 9.50
CA ALA A 4 -5.33 -14.09 9.03
C ALA A 4 -5.92 -13.43 7.78
N CYS A 5 -6.70 -14.15 6.98
CA CYS A 5 -7.32 -13.62 5.76
C CYS A 5 -8.80 -13.26 5.92
N ALA A 6 -9.35 -13.37 7.15
CA ALA A 6 -10.71 -12.90 7.41
C ALA A 6 -10.75 -11.38 7.35
N PRO A 7 -11.75 -10.77 6.68
CA PRO A 7 -11.87 -9.32 6.64
C PRO A 7 -12.09 -8.78 8.06
N ALA A 8 -11.21 -7.87 8.50
CA ALA A 8 -11.34 -7.21 9.81
C ALA A 8 -12.54 -6.24 9.88
N SER A 9 -13.16 -5.91 8.73
CA SER A 9 -14.32 -5.02 8.65
C SER A 9 -15.15 -5.32 7.40
N SER A 10 -16.46 -5.10 7.47
CA SER A 10 -17.39 -5.13 6.33
C SER A 10 -17.25 -3.91 5.40
N ARG A 11 -16.50 -2.88 5.82
CA ARG A 11 -16.32 -1.66 5.02
C ARG A 11 -15.47 -1.93 3.80
N ARG A 12 -16.05 -1.71 2.61
CA ARG A 12 -15.34 -1.89 1.34
C ARG A 12 -14.27 -0.81 1.13
N VAL A 13 -13.07 -1.24 0.80
CA VAL A 13 -12.00 -0.37 0.30
C VAL A 13 -11.84 -0.64 -1.20
N PRO A 14 -12.22 0.29 -2.09
CA PRO A 14 -12.01 0.11 -3.51
C PRO A 14 -10.51 0.19 -3.82
N LEU A 15 -10.00 -0.73 -4.64
CA LEU A 15 -8.65 -0.64 -5.21
C LEU A 15 -8.68 0.35 -6.37
N SER A 16 -8.78 1.64 -6.05
CA SER A 16 -8.89 2.70 -7.05
C SER A 16 -8.03 3.89 -6.66
N PRO A 17 -7.34 4.50 -7.63
CA PRO A 17 -6.63 5.76 -7.42
C PRO A 17 -7.55 7.01 -7.43
N ARG A 18 -8.85 6.85 -7.67
CA ARG A 18 -9.77 7.99 -7.88
C ARG A 18 -9.83 8.89 -6.64
N GLY A 19 -9.72 10.20 -6.86
CA GLY A 19 -9.76 11.21 -5.79
C GLY A 19 -8.42 11.40 -5.07
N LEU A 20 -7.35 10.78 -5.58
CA LEU A 20 -5.98 10.97 -5.13
C LEU A 20 -5.18 11.75 -6.18
N SER A 21 -4.18 12.49 -5.73
CA SER A 21 -3.19 13.19 -6.54
C SER A 21 -1.80 12.62 -6.27
N GLY A 22 -0.86 12.85 -7.19
CA GLY A 22 0.48 12.27 -7.13
C GLY A 22 0.92 11.81 -8.51
N GLY A 23 1.84 10.85 -8.56
CA GLY A 23 2.39 10.42 -9.85
C GLY A 23 3.14 9.10 -9.80
N VAL A 24 3.96 8.89 -10.84
CA VAL A 24 4.88 7.76 -10.92
C VAL A 24 5.82 7.82 -9.72
N ALA A 25 6.01 6.69 -9.05
CA ALA A 25 6.97 6.62 -7.95
C ALA A 25 8.39 6.83 -8.52
N SER A 26 9.12 7.79 -7.96
CA SER A 26 10.52 8.02 -8.30
C SER A 26 11.39 6.88 -7.75
N GLN A 27 12.55 6.65 -8.38
CA GLN A 27 13.59 5.79 -7.79
C GLN A 27 14.27 6.43 -6.58
N LEU A 28 14.08 7.75 -6.39
CA LEU A 28 14.49 8.47 -5.20
C LEU A 28 13.47 8.23 -4.09
N SER A 29 13.96 7.91 -2.89
CA SER A 29 13.12 7.75 -1.70
C SER A 29 12.47 9.10 -1.36
N ASP A 30 11.23 9.27 -1.77
CA ASP A 30 10.40 10.39 -1.33
C ASP A 30 9.74 10.00 0.01
N GLU A 31 9.99 10.80 1.06
CA GLU A 31 9.33 10.65 2.35
C GLU A 31 8.13 11.59 2.45
N TYR A 32 7.02 11.07 2.96
CA TYR A 32 5.79 11.82 3.09
C TYR A 32 5.29 11.70 4.53
N GLU A 33 4.97 12.86 5.12
CA GLU A 33 4.27 12.90 6.40
C GLU A 33 2.78 13.15 6.14
N CYS A 34 1.95 12.29 6.70
CA CYS A 34 0.50 12.42 6.63
C CYS A 34 -0.04 12.40 8.06
N PRO A 35 -0.79 13.40 8.50
CA PRO A 35 -1.63 13.25 9.68
C PRO A 35 -2.73 12.22 9.34
N ALA A 36 -2.45 10.95 9.58
CA ALA A 36 -3.42 9.89 9.37
C ALA A 36 -4.43 9.90 10.53
N PRO A 37 -5.73 9.66 10.27
CA PRO A 37 -6.69 9.42 11.33
C PRO A 37 -6.24 8.23 12.21
N ARG A 38 -6.64 8.22 13.49
CA ARG A 38 -6.35 7.11 14.42
C ARG A 38 -6.73 5.73 13.87
N ARG A 39 -7.69 5.65 12.95
CA ARG A 39 -8.15 4.42 12.30
C ARG A 39 -8.24 4.60 10.79
N VAL A 40 -7.69 3.64 10.07
CA VAL A 40 -7.74 3.54 8.62
C VAL A 40 -8.20 2.16 8.19
N TYR A 41 -8.78 2.07 7.00
CA TYR A 41 -9.12 0.81 6.35
C TYR A 41 -8.21 0.61 5.15
N LEU A 42 -7.61 -0.57 5.07
CA LEU A 42 -6.69 -0.95 4.01
C LEU A 42 -7.20 -2.15 3.23
N ARG A 43 -6.89 -2.19 1.94
CA ARG A 43 -7.02 -3.39 1.11
C ARG A 43 -5.74 -3.59 0.34
N ILE A 44 -5.21 -4.80 0.47
CA ILE A 44 -4.01 -5.26 -0.21
C ILE A 44 -4.44 -6.32 -1.22
N ARG A 45 -3.93 -6.22 -2.45
CA ARG A 45 -4.08 -7.25 -3.47
C ARG A 45 -2.72 -7.51 -4.10
N GLY A 46 -2.28 -8.76 -4.07
CA GLY A 46 -1.16 -9.24 -4.86
C GLY A 46 -1.65 -10.25 -5.90
N VAL A 47 -1.13 -10.17 -7.11
CA VAL A 47 -1.31 -11.16 -8.18
C VAL A 47 0.04 -11.82 -8.39
N PHE A 48 0.11 -13.13 -8.14
CA PHE A 48 1.34 -13.91 -8.22
C PHE A 48 1.42 -14.64 -9.56
N ARG A 49 2.64 -14.93 -10.04
CA ARG A 49 2.86 -15.67 -11.30
C ARG A 49 2.44 -17.14 -11.22
N SER A 50 2.44 -17.69 -10.03
CA SER A 50 2.05 -19.06 -9.74
C SER A 50 1.29 -19.10 -8.41
N PRO A 51 0.61 -20.22 -8.08
CA PRO A 51 -0.05 -20.38 -6.79
C PRO A 51 0.91 -20.08 -5.63
N ALA A 52 0.54 -19.12 -4.78
CA ALA A 52 1.36 -18.67 -3.66
C ALA A 52 0.75 -19.10 -2.33
N SER A 53 1.60 -19.61 -1.44
CA SER A 53 1.26 -19.83 -0.03
C SER A 53 1.91 -18.77 0.83
N LEU A 54 1.11 -18.14 1.69
CA LEU A 54 1.60 -17.18 2.68
C LEU A 54 2.03 -17.94 3.94
N ARG A 55 3.25 -17.67 4.42
CA ARG A 55 3.80 -18.23 5.66
C ARG A 55 3.93 -17.12 6.69
N LEU A 56 3.60 -17.40 7.95
CA LEU A 56 3.82 -16.46 9.03
C LEU A 56 5.30 -16.48 9.42
N ASP A 57 5.97 -15.34 9.24
CA ASP A 57 7.26 -15.08 9.85
C ASP A 57 7.04 -14.83 11.34
N ARG A 58 7.49 -15.75 12.20
CA ARG A 58 7.31 -15.64 13.65
C ARG A 58 8.24 -14.63 14.30
N ARG A 59 9.34 -14.25 13.66
CA ARG A 59 10.30 -13.27 14.17
C ARG A 59 9.74 -11.85 14.03
N PHE A 60 9.08 -11.58 12.91
CA PHE A 60 8.60 -10.24 12.58
C PHE A 60 7.07 -10.11 12.53
N LEU A 61 6.34 -11.20 12.75
CA LEU A 61 4.88 -11.26 12.85
C LEU A 61 4.11 -10.80 11.60
N TYR A 62 4.70 -10.95 10.40
CA TYR A 62 4.03 -10.72 9.13
C TYR A 62 3.93 -11.98 8.28
N HIS A 63 2.98 -12.01 7.35
CA HIS A 63 2.87 -13.09 6.37
C HIS A 63 3.74 -12.77 5.15
N ASN A 64 4.56 -13.71 4.71
CA ASN A 64 5.44 -13.56 3.56
C ASN A 64 5.34 -14.75 2.58
N THR A 65 5.90 -14.55 1.39
CA THR A 65 6.07 -15.58 0.37
C THR A 65 7.23 -15.17 -0.54
N GLU A 66 7.92 -16.16 -1.10
CA GLU A 66 9.02 -15.95 -2.06
C GLU A 66 8.53 -16.07 -3.51
N VAL A 67 7.24 -16.36 -3.71
CA VAL A 67 6.66 -16.51 -5.05
C VAL A 67 6.67 -15.16 -5.77
N PRO A 68 7.19 -15.10 -7.02
CA PRO A 68 7.23 -13.86 -7.78
C PRO A 68 5.86 -13.21 -7.96
N LEU A 69 5.82 -11.92 -7.64
CA LEU A 69 4.66 -11.07 -7.79
C LEU A 69 4.62 -10.49 -9.21
N LYS A 70 3.47 -10.60 -9.88
CA LYS A 70 3.21 -9.95 -11.17
C LYS A 70 2.80 -8.50 -10.97
N GLU A 71 1.84 -8.26 -10.08
CA GLU A 71 1.31 -6.94 -9.76
C GLU A 71 0.86 -6.89 -8.30
N ALA A 72 1.00 -5.74 -7.64
CA ALA A 72 0.34 -5.49 -6.37
C ALA A 72 -0.25 -4.09 -6.30
N ALA A 73 -1.30 -3.96 -5.50
CA ALA A 73 -1.90 -2.69 -5.17
C ALA A 73 -2.31 -2.65 -3.70
N ILE A 74 -2.15 -1.47 -3.10
CA ILE A 74 -2.60 -1.12 -1.77
C ILE A 74 -3.47 0.11 -1.88
N ALA A 75 -4.66 0.07 -1.29
CA ALA A 75 -5.54 1.22 -1.15
C ALA A 75 -5.83 1.47 0.32
N VAL A 76 -5.82 2.74 0.71
CA VAL A 76 -6.04 3.19 2.09
C VAL A 76 -7.12 4.27 2.10
N LYS A 77 -8.07 4.14 3.04
CA LYS A 77 -9.09 5.16 3.27
C LYS A 77 -9.27 5.44 4.76
N SER A 78 -9.78 6.62 5.09
CA SER A 78 -10.19 6.99 6.44
C SER A 78 -11.43 6.23 6.89
N GLU A 79 -11.76 6.36 8.17
CA GLU A 79 -13.05 5.93 8.71
C GLU A 79 -14.24 6.69 8.12
N SER A 80 -14.10 7.95 7.70
CA SER A 80 -15.15 8.64 6.95
C SER A 80 -15.28 8.17 5.50
N GLY A 81 -14.37 7.29 5.03
CA GLY A 81 -14.36 6.77 3.66
C GLY A 81 -13.55 7.60 2.67
N LYS A 82 -12.89 8.68 3.13
CA LYS A 82 -12.02 9.52 2.31
C LYS A 82 -10.80 8.72 1.85
N PRO A 83 -10.45 8.71 0.54
CA PRO A 83 -9.25 8.05 0.07
C PRO A 83 -8.01 8.81 0.58
N LEU A 84 -7.04 8.07 1.13
CA LEU A 84 -5.83 8.64 1.75
C LEU A 84 -4.57 8.34 0.94
N ALA A 85 -4.44 7.09 0.46
CA ALA A 85 -3.29 6.67 -0.32
C ALA A 85 -3.65 5.51 -1.25
N PHE A 86 -2.93 5.43 -2.36
CA PHE A 86 -2.94 4.32 -3.28
C PHE A 86 -1.53 4.07 -3.80
N VAL A 87 -1.09 2.83 -3.70
CA VAL A 87 0.20 2.39 -4.23
C VAL A 87 -0.07 1.24 -5.18
N ALA A 88 0.56 1.24 -6.34
CA ALA A 88 0.56 0.10 -7.24
C ALA A 88 1.97 -0.16 -7.76
N VAL A 89 2.31 -1.43 -7.93
CA VAL A 89 3.58 -1.90 -8.52
C VAL A 89 3.29 -3.01 -9.50
N SER A 90 4.12 -3.11 -10.53
CA SER A 90 4.08 -4.18 -11.52
C SER A 90 5.47 -4.76 -11.76
N GLU A 91 5.52 -5.98 -12.28
CA GLU A 91 6.74 -6.68 -12.67
C GLU A 91 7.58 -5.93 -13.70
N SER A 92 6.97 -5.01 -14.46
CA SER A 92 7.68 -4.13 -15.40
C SER A 92 8.51 -3.04 -14.71
N GLY A 93 8.46 -2.95 -13.38
CA GLY A 93 9.07 -1.87 -12.59
C GLY A 93 8.24 -0.59 -12.53
N LYS A 94 7.11 -0.51 -13.26
CA LYS A 94 6.18 0.62 -13.11
C LYS A 94 5.58 0.61 -11.71
N ALA A 95 5.73 1.75 -11.03
CA ALA A 95 5.17 2.00 -9.72
C ALA A 95 4.43 3.34 -9.71
N ALA A 96 3.27 3.37 -9.05
CA ALA A 96 2.47 4.57 -8.85
C ALA A 96 2.31 4.80 -7.36
N HIS A 97 2.48 6.06 -6.94
CA HIS A 97 2.24 6.49 -5.58
C HIS A 97 1.35 7.72 -5.58
N LEU A 98 0.13 7.55 -5.06
CA LEU A 98 -0.91 8.56 -5.05
C LEU A 98 -1.45 8.76 -3.63
N TYR A 99 -1.84 9.99 -3.35
CA TYR A 99 -2.10 10.51 -2.03
C TYR A 99 -3.31 11.44 -2.00
N GLY A 100 -3.98 11.50 -0.87
CA GLY A 100 -5.07 12.44 -0.67
C GLY A 100 -4.57 13.88 -0.60
N PRO A 101 -5.44 14.87 -0.80
CA PRO A 101 -5.06 16.29 -0.79
C PRO A 101 -4.52 16.79 0.57
N GLU A 102 -4.66 16.03 1.65
CA GLU A 102 -4.13 16.40 2.97
C GLU A 102 -2.67 16.01 3.19
N LEU A 103 -2.06 15.34 2.21
CA LEU A 103 -0.70 14.82 2.29
C LEU A 103 0.29 15.86 1.79
N ARG A 104 1.23 16.28 2.66
CA ARG A 104 2.29 17.22 2.30
C ARG A 104 3.56 16.43 1.94
N ARG A 105 4.11 16.68 0.76
CA ARG A 105 5.41 16.14 0.35
C ARG A 105 6.50 16.83 1.18
N ARG A 106 7.32 16.06 1.88
CA ARG A 106 8.63 16.56 2.34
C ARG A 106 9.64 16.25 1.25
N LEU A 107 10.39 17.27 0.83
CA LEU A 107 11.56 17.04 -0.01
C LEU A 107 12.67 16.54 0.92
N ALA A 108 12.90 15.23 0.94
CA ALA A 108 14.04 14.67 1.64
C ALA A 108 15.31 14.95 0.82
N PHE A 109 15.98 16.05 1.12
CA PHE A 109 17.40 16.23 0.80
C PHE A 109 18.17 16.29 2.12
N ALA A 110 18.89 15.21 2.42
CA ALA A 110 20.28 15.25 2.88
C ALA A 110 20.75 13.84 3.19
N GLY A 111 21.61 13.31 2.32
CA GLY A 111 22.68 12.47 2.82
C GLY A 111 23.45 13.26 3.89
N ARG A 112 23.64 12.66 5.05
CA ARG A 112 24.78 12.98 5.90
C ARG A 112 25.53 11.67 6.15
N ARG A 113 26.77 11.68 5.65
CA ARG A 113 27.84 10.78 6.06
C ARG A 113 28.11 10.97 7.55
#